data_AF-A0A3G2IIU2-F1
#
_entry.id   AF-A0A3G2IIU2-F1
#
_cell.length_a   1.000
_cell.length_b   1.000
_cell.length_c   1.000
_cell.angle_alpha   90.00
_cell.angle_beta   90.00
_cell.angle_gamma   90.00
#
_symmetry.space_group_name_H-M   'P 1'
#
loop_
_entity.id
_entity.type
_entity.pdbx_description
1 polymer ?
#
loop_
_entity_poly.entity_id
_entity_poly.type
_entity_poly.pdbx_seq_one_letter_code
_entity_poly.pdbx_strand_id
1 'polypeptide(L)'
;MPLPDYISVRDPELSDVKNLTDNHITLWQRIKERMANGEPCNKSVLRDDIKGMLGDRGYKSFGKWLDKLVRSGVIGVRRSGVIFIPVQQ
;
A
#
# COMPACT_ATOMS: atom_id res chain seq x y z
N MET A 1 -25.19 25.18 9.05
CA MET A 1 -23.73 25.25 8.90
C MET A 1 -23.16 23.88 9.24
N PRO A 2 -22.75 23.06 8.26
CA PRO A 2 -22.00 21.84 8.54
C PRO A 2 -20.50 22.16 8.64
N LEU A 3 -19.83 21.53 9.59
CA LEU A 3 -18.38 21.63 9.81
C LEU A 3 -17.63 21.10 8.58
N PRO A 4 -16.44 21.64 8.24
CA PRO A 4 -15.61 21.04 7.21
C PRO A 4 -15.29 19.63 7.65
N ASP A 5 -15.56 18.67 6.77
CA ASP A 5 -15.14 17.29 6.93
C ASP A 5 -13.71 17.30 7.44
N TYR A 6 -13.51 16.89 8.70
CA TYR A 6 -12.22 16.37 9.10
C TYR A 6 -12.07 15.09 8.28
N ILE A 7 -11.64 15.26 7.04
CA ILE A 7 -11.26 14.20 6.15
C ILE A 7 -10.11 13.55 6.90
N SER A 8 -10.43 12.51 7.66
CA SER A 8 -9.45 11.47 7.95
C SER A 8 -8.93 11.11 6.57
N VAL A 9 -7.69 11.53 6.28
CA VAL A 9 -6.99 11.32 5.01
C VAL A 9 -6.70 9.83 4.89
N ARG A 10 -7.75 9.01 4.94
CA ARG A 10 -7.76 7.67 4.44
C ARG A 10 -7.87 7.88 2.95
N ASP A 11 -6.79 7.60 2.25
CA ASP A 11 -6.78 7.60 0.80
C ASP A 11 -8.08 6.93 0.30
N PRO A 12 -8.81 7.52 -0.65
CA PRO A 12 -10.05 6.94 -1.17
C PRO A 12 -9.83 5.49 -1.62
N GLU A 13 -8.66 5.19 -2.17
CA GLU A 13 -8.21 3.85 -2.58
C GLU A 13 -8.04 2.85 -1.43
N LEU A 14 -7.87 3.33 -0.19
CA LEU A 14 -7.79 2.52 1.02
C LEU A 14 -9.13 2.42 1.77
N SER A 15 -10.15 3.16 1.33
CA SER A 15 -11.45 3.21 2.01
C SER A 15 -12.19 1.87 2.00
N ASP A 16 -11.93 1.04 0.98
CA ASP A 16 -12.50 -0.31 0.84
C ASP A 16 -11.78 -1.37 1.70
N VAL A 17 -10.61 -1.05 2.26
CA VAL A 17 -9.84 -2.01 3.07
C VAL A 17 -10.22 -1.92 4.54
N LYS A 18 -11.05 -2.87 5.00
CA LYS A 18 -11.40 -2.98 6.42
C LYS A 18 -10.18 -3.32 7.29
N ASN A 19 -10.03 -2.64 8.45
CA ASN A 19 -8.97 -2.87 9.44
C ASN A 19 -7.55 -2.59 8.91
N LEU A 20 -7.34 -1.48 8.21
CA LEU A 20 -5.99 -0.96 7.99
C LEU A 20 -5.43 -0.42 9.30
N THR A 21 -4.23 -0.85 9.64
CA THR A 21 -3.41 -0.23 10.69
C THR A 21 -2.39 0.71 10.04
N ASP A 22 -1.77 1.59 10.82
CA ASP A 22 -0.77 2.57 10.36
C ASP A 22 0.32 1.94 9.47
N ASN A 23 0.77 0.73 9.80
CA ASN A 23 1.77 0.01 9.00
C ASN A 23 1.33 -0.28 7.55
N HIS A 24 0.03 -0.54 7.34
CA HIS A 24 -0.51 -0.75 6.00
C HIS A 24 -0.58 0.56 5.23
N ILE A 25 -0.88 1.67 5.92
CA ILE A 25 -0.90 3.01 5.35
C ILE A 25 0.52 3.41 4.95
N THR A 26 1.54 3.14 5.78
CA THR A 26 2.94 3.36 5.43
C THR A 26 3.35 2.57 4.20
N LEU A 27 2.99 1.28 4.13
CA LEU A 27 3.26 0.46 2.94
C LEU A 27 2.58 1.03 1.69
N TRP A 28 1.30 1.41 1.80
CA TRP A 28 0.53 1.97 0.71
C TRP A 28 1.11 3.28 0.19
N GLN A 29 1.40 4.22 1.08
CA GLN A 29 2.04 5.50 0.75
C GLN A 29 3.34 5.27 0.00
N ARG A 30 4.15 4.29 0.42
CA ARG A 30 5.41 3.98 -0.26
C ARG A 30 5.26 3.36 -1.63
N ILE A 31 4.20 2.57 -1.84
CA ILE A 31 3.83 2.06 -3.17
C ILE A 31 3.40 3.23 -4.06
N LYS A 32 2.57 4.14 -3.53
CA LYS A 32 2.02 5.28 -4.26
C LYS A 32 3.10 6.28 -4.68
N GLU A 33 4.02 6.62 -3.77
CA GLU A 33 5.17 7.49 -4.08
C GLU A 33 6.04 6.90 -5.20
N ARG A 34 6.36 5.61 -5.13
CA ARG A 34 7.14 4.97 -6.19
C ARG A 34 6.42 4.93 -7.53
N MET A 35 5.11 4.68 -7.50
CA MET A 35 4.27 4.73 -8.70
C MET A 35 4.23 6.15 -9.30
N ALA A 36 4.09 7.18 -8.46
CA ALA A 36 4.11 8.58 -8.89
C ALA A 36 5.46 8.99 -9.49
N ASN A 37 6.56 8.45 -8.97
CA ASN A 37 7.90 8.62 -9.54
C ASN A 37 8.14 7.80 -10.82
N GLY A 38 7.19 6.94 -11.21
CA GLY A 38 7.36 6.03 -12.35
C GLY A 38 8.39 4.92 -12.11
N GLU A 39 8.73 4.65 -10.86
CA GLU A 39 9.72 3.65 -10.49
C GLU A 39 9.11 2.24 -10.45
N PRO A 40 9.87 1.20 -10.85
CA PRO A 40 9.40 -0.18 -10.81
C PRO A 40 9.16 -0.64 -9.37
N CYS A 41 7.89 -0.70 -8.98
CA CYS A 41 7.49 -1.11 -7.64
C CYS A 41 7.43 -2.65 -7.56
N ASN A 42 8.55 -3.28 -7.23
CA ASN A 42 8.64 -4.73 -7.12
C ASN A 42 8.37 -5.23 -5.70
N LYS A 43 7.85 -6.45 -5.58
CA LYS A 43 7.66 -7.11 -4.28
C LYS A 43 8.96 -7.16 -3.46
N SER A 44 10.10 -7.39 -4.10
CA SER A 44 11.42 -7.42 -3.43
C SER A 44 11.83 -6.03 -2.92
N VAL A 45 11.66 -4.99 -3.75
CA VAL A 45 12.01 -3.61 -3.38
C VAL A 45 11.16 -3.15 -2.20
N LEU A 46 9.83 -3.31 -2.28
CA LEU A 46 8.94 -3.00 -1.18
C LEU A 46 9.25 -3.78 0.10
N ARG A 47 9.68 -5.03 -0.04
CA ARG A 47 10.09 -5.85 1.10
C ARG A 47 11.34 -5.31 1.77
N ASP A 48 12.33 -4.86 1.00
CA ASP A 48 13.54 -4.22 1.52
C ASP A 48 13.23 -2.87 2.17
N ASP A 49 12.39 -2.04 1.57
CA ASP A 49 11.96 -0.77 2.19
C ASP A 49 11.22 -0.99 3.51
N ILE A 50 10.30 -1.95 3.56
CA ILE A 50 9.58 -2.29 4.78
C ILE A 50 10.53 -2.86 5.84
N LYS A 51 11.52 -3.65 5.43
CA LYS A 51 12.56 -4.13 6.34
C LYS A 51 13.43 -2.98 6.86
N GLY A 52 13.75 -2.00 6.02
CA GLY A 52 14.50 -0.80 6.42
C GLY A 52 13.72 0.09 7.40
N MET A 53 12.41 0.26 7.18
CA MET A 53 11.57 1.14 8.00
C MET A 53 11.06 0.47 9.30
N LEU A 54 10.64 -0.80 9.21
CA LEU A 54 9.94 -1.52 10.29
C LEU A 54 10.76 -2.70 10.85
N GLY A 55 11.95 -2.96 10.31
CA GLY A 55 12.82 -4.06 10.71
C GLY A 55 12.24 -5.44 10.38
N ASP A 56 12.70 -6.44 11.12
CA ASP A 56 12.32 -7.86 10.94
C ASP A 56 10.81 -8.11 11.13
N ARG A 57 10.14 -7.30 11.97
CA ARG A 57 8.68 -7.35 12.19
C ARG A 57 7.90 -6.96 10.94
N GLY A 58 8.36 -5.92 10.24
CA GLY A 58 7.82 -5.50 8.95
C GLY A 58 8.03 -6.59 7.91
N TYR A 59 9.22 -7.16 7.82
CA TYR A 59 9.55 -8.23 6.87
C TYR A 59 8.62 -9.45 6.98
N LYS A 60 8.32 -9.89 8.22
CA LYS A 60 7.42 -11.03 8.48
C LYS A 60 5.96 -10.71 8.17
N SER A 61 5.54 -9.47 8.43
CA SER A 61 4.15 -9.03 8.23
C SER A 61 3.87 -8.55 6.81
N PHE A 62 4.90 -8.20 6.04
CA PHE A 62 4.82 -7.67 4.69
C PHE A 62 3.97 -8.56 3.78
N GLY A 63 4.17 -9.88 3.82
CA GLY A 63 3.39 -10.82 3.01
C GLY A 63 1.88 -10.72 3.30
N LYS A 64 1.50 -10.58 4.58
CA LYS A 64 0.10 -10.45 4.99
C LYS A 64 -0.49 -9.09 4.58
N TRP A 65 0.26 -8.02 4.73
CA TRP A 65 -0.18 -6.67 4.32
C TRP A 65 -0.35 -6.57 2.81
N LEU A 66 0.60 -7.14 2.05
CA LEU A 66 0.54 -7.17 0.60
C LEU A 66 -0.65 -7.99 0.11
N ASP A 67 -0.83 -9.21 0.62
CA ASP A 67 -1.95 -10.08 0.26
C ASP A 67 -3.29 -9.41 0.57
N LYS A 68 -3.38 -8.66 1.68
CA LYS A 68 -4.57 -7.89 2.03
C LYS A 68 -4.86 -6.78 1.02
N LEU A 69 -3.85 -5.99 0.63
CA LEU A 69 -4.01 -4.95 -0.39
C LEU A 69 -4.41 -5.53 -1.75
N VAL A 70 -3.86 -6.69 -2.11
CA VAL A 70 -4.22 -7.41 -3.34
C VAL A 70 -5.66 -7.92 -3.29
N ARG A 71 -6.06 -8.56 -2.19
CA ARG A 71 -7.44 -9.06 -2.00
C ARG A 71 -8.47 -7.96 -2.00
N SER A 72 -8.11 -6.79 -1.48
CA SER A 72 -8.97 -5.63 -1.51
C SER A 72 -9.02 -4.94 -2.87
N GLY A 73 -8.23 -5.38 -3.86
CA GLY A 73 -8.22 -4.79 -5.20
C GLY A 73 -7.51 -3.43 -5.30
N VAL A 74 -6.85 -2.99 -4.22
CA VAL A 74 -6.12 -1.71 -4.16
C VAL A 74 -4.84 -1.78 -4.98
N ILE A 75 -4.18 -2.95 -4.98
CA ILE A 75 -3.01 -3.23 -5.82
C ILE A 75 -3.20 -4.53 -6.59
N GLY A 76 -2.66 -4.56 -7.80
CA GLY A 76 -2.42 -5.78 -8.55
C GLY A 76 -0.96 -6.19 -8.46
N VAL A 77 -0.70 -7.49 -8.56
CA VAL A 77 0.65 -8.03 -8.76
C VAL A 77 0.66 -8.76 -10.09
N ARG A 78 1.54 -8.36 -11.01
CA ARG A 78 1.73 -9.06 -12.28
C ARG A 78 2.47 -10.38 -12.08
N ARG A 79 2.40 -11.27 -13.07
CA ARG A 79 3.20 -12.52 -13.11
C ARG A 79 4.70 -12.29 -12.95
N SER A 80 5.21 -11.10 -13.31
CA SER A 80 6.61 -10.71 -13.12
C SER A 80 6.98 -10.35 -11.67
N GLY A 81 6.03 -10.26 -10.75
CA GLY A 81 6.26 -9.80 -9.37
C GLY A 81 6.28 -8.28 -9.21
N VAL A 82 6.00 -7.54 -10.29
CA VAL A 82 5.78 -6.09 -10.29
C VAL A 82 4.40 -5.81 -9.70
N ILE A 83 4.37 -4.93 -8.71
CA ILE A 83 3.15 -4.40 -8.11
C ILE A 83 2.71 -3.21 -8.94
N PHE A 84 1.41 -3.09 -9.21
CA PHE A 84 0.80 -1.97 -9.92
C PHE A 84 -0.49 -1.58 -9.24
N ILE A 85 -0.85 -0.30 -9.28
CA ILE A 85 -2.16 0.16 -8.84
C ILE A 85 -3.06 0.12 -10.07
N PRO A 86 -4.14 -0.69 -10.09
CA PRO A 86 -5.13 -0.60 -11.14
C PRO A 86 -5.83 0.75 -11.00
N VAL A 87 -5.45 1.73 -11.82
CA VAL A 87 -6.19 2.99 -11.94
C VAL A 87 -7.66 2.62 -12.19
N GLN A 88 -8.54 3.00 -11.26
CA GLN A 88 -9.97 3.03 -11.53
C GLN A 88 -10.18 4.12 -12.58
N GLN A 89 -10.38 3.71 -13.83
CA GLN A 89 -10.86 4.57 -14.90
C GLN A 89 -12.27 5.07 -14.61
#